data_AF-A0AAW2XYJ9-F1
#
_entry.id   AF-A0AAW2XYJ9-F1
#
_cell.length_a   1.000
_cell.length_b   1.000
_cell.length_c   1.000
_cell.angle_alpha   90.00
_cell.angle_beta   90.00
_cell.angle_gamma   90.00
#
_symmetry.space_group_name_H-M   'P 1'
#
loop_
_entity.id
_entity.type
_entity.pdbx_description
1 polymer ?
#
loop_
_entity_poly.entity_id
_entity_poly.type
_entity_poly.pdbx_seq_one_letter_code
_entity_poly.pdbx_strand_id
1 'polypeptide(L)'
;MSAQPIIHAGCHWRVGSGTKIRVWEDPWLPRPFTFRPITPSPVNLREMRVVELLGSSTGDWNLSRVRELFWPLDSELILSIPFSRSGGDDIMM
;
A
#
# COMPACT_ATOMS: atom_id res chain seq x y z
N MET A 1 15.24 -29.42 8.47
CA MET A 1 14.99 -28.01 8.83
C MET A 1 13.70 -27.60 8.14
N SER A 2 12.60 -27.59 8.87
CA SER A 2 11.30 -27.14 8.33
C SER A 2 11.10 -25.70 8.80
N ALA A 3 11.12 -24.75 7.87
CA ALA A 3 10.69 -23.39 8.17
C ALA A 3 9.17 -23.41 8.28
N GLN A 4 8.65 -23.30 9.51
CA GLN A 4 7.22 -23.14 9.71
C GLN A 4 6.78 -21.82 9.05
N PRO A 5 5.69 -21.81 8.26
CA PRO A 5 5.16 -20.56 7.73
C PRO A 5 4.64 -19.77 8.92
N ILE A 6 5.41 -18.75 9.33
CA ILE A 6 4.92 -17.74 10.27
C ILE A 6 3.67 -17.15 9.66
N ILE A 7 2.55 -17.49 10.28
CA ILE A 7 1.27 -16.83 10.14
C ILE A 7 1.47 -15.33 10.39
N HIS A 8 1.65 -14.57 9.31
CA HIS A 8 1.63 -13.10 9.26
C HIS A 8 0.23 -12.52 9.58
N ALA A 9 -0.55 -13.19 10.42
CA ALA A 9 -1.88 -12.78 10.81
C ALA A 9 -1.79 -11.60 11.77
N GLY A 10 -1.57 -10.40 11.22
CA GLY A 10 -1.57 -9.13 11.95
C GLY A 10 -0.51 -8.14 11.50
N CYS A 11 0.62 -8.61 10.96
CA CYS A 11 1.70 -7.72 10.56
C CYS A 11 1.41 -7.01 9.25
N HIS A 12 1.33 -5.69 9.31
CA HIS A 12 1.10 -4.82 8.17
C HIS A 12 1.93 -3.55 8.30
N TRP A 13 2.28 -2.97 7.17
CA TRP A 13 2.92 -1.68 7.09
C TRP A 13 1.94 -0.58 7.43
N ARG A 14 2.35 0.28 8.36
CA ARG A 14 1.80 1.63 8.45
C ARG A 14 2.56 2.50 7.44
N VAL A 15 1.83 3.04 6.46
CA VAL A 15 2.39 3.89 5.42
C VAL A 15 2.90 5.20 6.04
N GLY A 16 4.20 5.46 5.91
CA GLY A 16 4.83 6.72 6.27
C GLY A 16 5.21 7.51 5.02
N SER A 17 6.34 7.15 4.41
CA SER A 17 6.81 7.71 3.13
C SER A 17 6.32 6.91 1.92
N GLY A 18 5.97 5.65 2.12
CA GLY A 18 5.63 4.70 1.07
C GLY A 18 6.82 4.24 0.22
N THR A 19 8.05 4.63 0.56
CA THR A 19 9.26 4.33 -0.23
C THR A 19 9.79 2.93 -0.02
N LYS A 20 9.41 2.24 1.07
CA LYS A 20 9.81 0.86 1.35
C LYS A 20 8.73 -0.17 0.99
N ILE A 21 7.51 0.28 0.78
CA ILE A 21 6.31 -0.57 0.66
C ILE A 21 5.99 -0.81 -0.81
N ARG A 22 5.98 -2.07 -1.25
CA ARG A 22 5.51 -2.46 -2.58
C ARG A 22 3.99 -2.55 -2.59
N VAL A 23 3.38 -1.97 -3.61
CA VAL A 23 1.93 -1.76 -3.68
C VAL A 23 1.14 -3.07 -3.60
N TRP A 24 1.53 -4.10 -4.37
CA TRP A 24 0.77 -5.35 -4.46
C TRP A 24 1.34 -6.49 -3.60
N GLU A 25 2.63 -6.43 -3.27
CA GLU A 25 3.33 -7.54 -2.63
C GLU A 25 3.39 -7.42 -1.10
N ASP A 26 3.34 -6.20 -0.56
CA ASP A 26 3.47 -5.97 0.88
C ASP A 26 2.09 -5.69 1.52
N PRO A 27 1.84 -6.14 2.76
CA PRO A 27 0.57 -5.90 3.45
C PRO A 27 0.53 -4.46 4.01
N TRP A 28 -0.20 -3.53 3.40
CA TRP A 28 -0.30 -2.12 3.85
C TRP A 28 -1.72 -1.52 3.78
N LEU A 29 -2.64 -2.17 3.08
CA LEU A 29 -4.03 -1.71 2.90
C LEU A 29 -4.88 -2.25 4.06
N PRO A 30 -5.58 -1.42 4.85
CA PRO A 30 -6.30 -1.86 6.04
C PRO A 30 -7.56 -2.66 5.66
N ARG A 31 -7.41 -3.97 5.46
CA ARG A 31 -8.52 -4.88 5.12
C ARG A 31 -8.39 -6.22 5.86
N PRO A 32 -9.50 -6.95 6.10
CA PRO A 32 -9.55 -7.97 7.17
C PRO A 32 -8.66 -9.21 7.00
N PHE A 33 -8.15 -9.50 5.80
CA PHE A 33 -7.49 -10.79 5.52
C PHE A 33 -6.03 -10.65 5.09
N THR A 34 -5.79 -10.01 3.94
CA THR A 34 -4.46 -10.00 3.32
C THR A 34 -3.67 -8.72 3.60
N PHE A 35 -4.36 -7.66 4.04
CA PHE A 35 -3.84 -6.30 4.05
C PHE A 35 -3.27 -5.83 2.70
N ARG A 36 -3.66 -6.44 1.58
CA ARG A 36 -3.15 -6.14 0.23
C ARG A 36 -4.28 -5.76 -0.72
N PRO A 37 -4.01 -4.96 -1.76
CA PRO A 37 -4.97 -4.78 -2.84
C PRO A 37 -5.44 -6.13 -3.40
N ILE A 38 -6.73 -6.25 -3.72
CA ILE A 38 -7.26 -7.37 -4.50
C ILE A 38 -7.18 -7.12 -6.00
N THR A 39 -7.05 -5.85 -6.38
CA THR A 39 -6.84 -5.48 -7.77
C THR A 39 -5.54 -6.13 -8.26
N PRO A 40 -5.56 -6.92 -9.34
CA PRO A 40 -4.35 -7.56 -9.86
C PRO A 40 -3.28 -6.53 -10.25
N SER A 41 -2.01 -6.82 -9.96
CA SER A 41 -0.90 -6.01 -10.43
C SER A 41 -0.75 -6.15 -11.95
N PRO A 42 -0.63 -5.03 -12.70
CA PRO A 42 -0.05 -5.07 -14.03
C PRO A 42 1.39 -5.61 -13.95
N VAL A 43 1.79 -6.40 -14.96
CA VAL A 43 3.12 -7.06 -14.98
C VAL A 43 4.25 -6.04 -14.90
N ASN A 44 4.08 -4.89 -15.53
CA ASN A 44 5.06 -3.80 -15.57
C ASN A 44 5.11 -2.94 -14.29
N LEU A 45 4.17 -3.12 -13.35
CA LEU A 45 4.08 -2.32 -12.12
C LEU A 45 4.30 -3.15 -10.85
N ARG A 46 4.81 -4.37 -10.97
CA ARG A 46 5.01 -5.27 -9.82
C ARG A 46 5.92 -4.69 -8.73
N GLU A 47 6.95 -3.95 -9.15
CA GLU A 47 7.92 -3.31 -8.23
C GLU A 47 7.51 -1.90 -7.81
N MET A 48 6.32 -1.43 -8.24
CA MET A 48 5.81 -0.11 -7.91
C MET A 48 5.66 0.03 -6.40
N ARG A 49 6.05 1.20 -5.88
CA ARG A 49 5.98 1.52 -4.45
C ARG A 49 4.84 2.47 -4.13
N VAL A 50 4.40 2.45 -2.87
CA VAL A 50 3.28 3.28 -2.39
C VAL A 50 3.56 4.77 -2.59
N VAL A 51 4.83 5.21 -2.49
CA VAL A 51 5.23 6.60 -2.78
C VAL A 51 4.82 7.07 -4.19
N GLU A 52 4.76 6.17 -5.16
CA GLU A 52 4.38 6.49 -6.55
C GLU A 52 2.86 6.66 -6.74
N LEU A 53 2.07 6.37 -5.71
CA LEU A 53 0.65 6.69 -5.64
C LEU A 53 0.39 8.07 -5.02
N LEU A 54 1.43 8.78 -4.57
CA LEU A 54 1.32 10.11 -3.98
C LEU A 54 1.40 11.20 -5.05
N GLY A 55 0.73 12.32 -4.79
CA GLY A 55 0.82 13.54 -5.59
C GLY A 55 2.15 14.26 -5.34
N SER A 56 2.67 14.90 -6.40
CA SER A 56 3.99 15.54 -6.42
C SER A 56 4.13 16.79 -5.53
N SER A 57 3.04 17.35 -5.03
CA SER A 57 3.04 18.69 -4.43
C SER A 57 2.54 18.77 -2.98
N THR A 58 1.81 17.77 -2.45
CA THR A 58 1.11 17.95 -1.16
C THR A 58 1.23 16.80 -0.16
N GLY A 59 1.90 15.69 -0.49
CA GLY A 59 1.88 14.51 0.37
C GLY A 59 0.45 13.96 0.55
N ASP A 60 -0.40 14.13 -0.46
CA ASP A 60 -1.72 13.51 -0.53
C ASP A 60 -1.69 12.43 -1.63
N TRP A 61 -2.66 11.53 -1.62
CA TRP A 61 -2.81 10.54 -2.69
C TRP A 61 -3.07 11.20 -4.05
N ASN A 62 -2.44 10.69 -5.10
CA ASN A 62 -2.77 11.04 -6.48
C ASN A 62 -4.08 10.36 -6.88
N LEU A 63 -5.19 11.08 -6.69
CA LEU A 63 -6.55 10.59 -6.92
C LEU A 63 -6.72 9.95 -8.31
N SER A 64 -6.20 10.59 -9.35
CA SER A 64 -6.32 10.11 -10.73
C SER A 64 -5.58 8.79 -10.91
N ARG A 65 -4.34 8.70 -10.42
CA ARG A 65 -3.52 7.50 -10.54
C ARG A 65 -4.09 6.33 -9.73
N VAL A 66 -4.60 6.60 -8.53
CA VAL A 66 -5.26 5.56 -7.71
C VAL A 66 -6.55 5.04 -8.37
N ARG A 67 -7.33 5.90 -9.03
CA ARG A 67 -8.55 5.47 -9.73
C ARG A 67 -8.27 4.78 -11.07
N GLU A 68 -7.12 5.05 -11.68
CA GLU A 68 -6.68 4.39 -12.92
C GLU A 68 -6.17 2.96 -12.64
N LEU A 69 -5.43 2.77 -11.55
CA LEU A 69 -4.71 1.51 -11.27
C LEU A 69 -5.50 0.50 -10.44
N PHE A 70 -6.51 0.95 -9.67
CA PHE A 70 -7.23 0.11 -8.72
C PHE A 70 -8.71 0.00 -9.04
N TRP A 71 -9.32 -1.14 -8.68
CA TRP A 71 -10.76 -1.26 -8.64
C TRP A 71 -11.35 -0.34 -7.56
N PRO A 72 -12.62 0.10 -7.70
CA PRO A 72 -13.24 1.04 -6.78
C PRO A 72 -13.08 0.68 -5.30
N LEU A 73 -13.24 -0.61 -4.95
CA LEU A 73 -13.10 -1.09 -3.58
C LEU A 73 -11.71 -0.82 -2.99
N ASP A 74 -10.64 -1.04 -3.76
CA ASP A 74 -9.29 -0.77 -3.29
C ASP A 74 -8.97 0.73 -3.35
N SER A 75 -9.44 1.44 -4.40
CA SER A 75 -9.26 2.89 -4.50
C SER A 75 -9.84 3.62 -3.30
N GLU A 76 -11.06 3.28 -2.88
CA GLU A 76 -11.73 3.88 -1.72
C GLU A 76 -10.93 3.66 -0.44
N LEU A 77 -10.42 2.44 -0.22
CA LEU A 77 -9.59 2.13 0.93
C LEU A 77 -8.27 2.91 0.91
N ILE A 78 -7.57 2.95 -0.23
CA ILE A 78 -6.30 3.69 -0.38
C ILE A 78 -6.52 5.17 -0.04
N LEU A 79 -7.55 5.78 -0.63
CA LEU A 79 -7.86 7.20 -0.45
C LEU A 79 -8.35 7.52 0.97
N SER A 80 -8.85 6.53 1.72
CA SER A 80 -9.23 6.68 3.12
C SER A 80 -8.04 6.68 4.09
N ILE A 81 -6.86 6.21 3.65
CA ILE A 81 -5.66 6.20 4.49
C ILE A 81 -5.16 7.64 4.65
N PRO A 82 -5.08 8.17 5.88
CA PRO A 82 -4.50 9.47 6.11
C PRO A 82 -3.00 9.41 5.84
N PHE A 83 -2.52 10.16 4.84
CA PHE A 83 -1.09 10.32 4.61
C PHE A 83 -0.58 11.53 5.40
N SER A 84 0.42 11.33 6.26
CA SER A 84 0.97 12.44 7.04
C SER A 84 1.83 13.33 6.16
N ARG A 85 1.52 14.63 6.09
CA ARG A 85 2.31 15.64 5.36
C ARG A 85 3.75 15.77 5.85
N SER A 86 4.03 15.29 7.07
CA SER A 86 5.35 15.36 7.72
C SER A 86 6.32 14.26 7.29
N GLY A 87 5.94 13.33 6.41
CA GLY A 87 6.85 12.29 5.90
C GLY A 87 7.37 11.37 7.02
N GLY A 88 6.46 10.59 7.62
CA GLY A 88 6.85 9.61 8.64
C GLY A 88 7.64 8.43 8.06
N ASP A 89 8.30 7.67 8.93
CA ASP A 89 8.94 6.42 8.54
C ASP A 89 7.91 5.33 8.23
N ASP A 90 8.22 4.51 7.22
CA ASP A 90 7.48 3.27 6.98
C ASP A 90 7.79 2.28 8.11
N ILE A 91 6.75 1.85 8.83
CA ILE A 91 6.88 1.00 10.01
C ILE A 91 6.08 -0.28 9.79
N MET A 92 6.74 -1.43 9.93
CA MET A 92 6.06 -2.72 10.04
C MET A 92 5.51 -2.85 11.46
N MET A 93 4.18 -3.05 11.57
CA MET A 93 3.48 -3.27 12.84
C MET A 93 3.27 -4.76 13.10
#